data_AF-A0A1H2U0A6-F1
#
_entry.id   AF-A0A1H2U0A6-F1
#
_cell.length_a   1.000
_cell.length_b   1.000
_cell.length_c   1.000
_cell.angle_alpha   90.00
_cell.angle_beta   90.00
_cell.angle_gamma   90.00
#
_symmetry.space_group_name_H-M   'P 1'
#
loop_
_entity.id
_entity.type
_entity.pdbx_description
1 polymer ?
#
loop_
_entity_poly.entity_id
_entity_poly.type
_entity_poly.pdbx_seq_one_letter_code
_entity_poly.pdbx_strand_id
1 'polypeptide(L)'
;MPKINQSSVLDGFVAALGEEIGSKNTLTIDVSGLGVLGLKCARKQVLGFQWMDSLPPECRYDYIVADLPFGMRREPTTVGNREIVLRKNWIELAKALRFLNHDGLCVALVEPPAFGIAEGPRFEEALNSEGYYVTGIFNVPIGLFESASFRPVLVVLGRSRSDRVLVGELDGAEHISGLAHALVSEISGDALSEGVFIVSGTFKGFDRLKAEQQLSGLGTQFKEYDQVRLRDIAVEINTVKNGEDHTVKENAVYVPMLGQSLVTHDISQISIKHQNVCQVVLSEKANSEYLSAFFQSQLGKLVLTSLHVGTVIRKIRTSDLAQFW
;
A
#
# COMPACT_ATOMS: atom_id res chain seq x y z
N MET A 1 -4.26 -27.62 -11.61
CA MET A 1 -4.07 -26.27 -12.18
C MET A 1 -2.58 -26.06 -12.37
N PRO A 2 -2.11 -25.65 -13.56
CA PRO A 2 -0.70 -25.33 -13.76
C PRO A 2 -0.30 -24.17 -12.83
N LYS A 3 0.86 -24.27 -12.17
CA LYS A 3 1.38 -23.17 -11.37
C LYS A 3 1.72 -22.02 -12.32
N ILE A 4 1.03 -20.89 -12.15
CA ILE A 4 1.42 -19.63 -12.80
C ILE A 4 2.83 -19.31 -12.33
N ASN A 5 3.75 -19.08 -13.28
CA ASN A 5 5.07 -18.58 -12.94
C ASN A 5 4.90 -17.10 -12.54
N GLN A 6 4.95 -16.80 -11.24
CA GLN A 6 4.62 -15.46 -10.74
C GLN A 6 5.59 -14.39 -11.25
N SER A 7 6.85 -14.78 -11.52
CA SER A 7 7.82 -13.91 -12.20
C SER A 7 7.36 -13.53 -13.60
N SER A 8 6.72 -14.44 -14.34
CA SER A 8 6.29 -14.14 -15.72
C SER A 8 5.14 -13.14 -15.79
N VAL A 9 4.31 -13.04 -14.75
CA VAL A 9 3.25 -12.04 -14.69
C VAL A 9 3.84 -10.65 -14.50
N LEU A 10 4.77 -10.51 -13.56
CA LEU A 10 5.47 -9.25 -13.32
C LEU A 10 6.30 -8.82 -14.53
N ASP A 11 7.08 -9.73 -15.08
CA ASP A 11 7.89 -9.49 -16.29
C ASP A 11 7.01 -9.10 -17.48
N GLY A 12 5.88 -9.78 -17.64
CA GLY A 12 4.91 -9.48 -18.69
C GLY A 12 4.36 -8.06 -18.56
N PHE A 13 4.06 -7.61 -17.33
CA PHE A 13 3.58 -6.24 -17.09
C PHE A 13 4.65 -5.19 -17.35
N VAL A 14 5.87 -5.41 -16.86
CA VAL A 14 6.99 -4.50 -17.10
C VAL A 14 7.28 -4.37 -18.61
N ALA A 15 7.21 -5.48 -19.35
CA ALA A 15 7.38 -5.48 -20.80
C ALA A 15 6.22 -4.77 -21.52
N ALA A 16 4.98 -5.14 -21.22
CA ALA A 16 3.79 -4.55 -21.83
C ALA A 16 3.72 -3.04 -21.62
N LEU A 17 4.08 -2.56 -20.42
CA LEU A 17 4.13 -1.13 -20.14
C LEU A 17 5.20 -0.41 -20.96
N GLY A 18 6.39 -1.01 -21.10
CA GLY A 18 7.47 -0.46 -21.93
C GLY A 18 7.11 -0.40 -23.42
N GLU A 19 6.33 -1.37 -23.91
CA GLU A 19 5.79 -1.39 -25.27
C GLU A 19 4.71 -0.32 -25.47
N GLU A 20 3.78 -0.19 -24.52
CA GLU A 20 2.65 0.75 -24.60
C GLU A 20 3.12 2.21 -24.66
N ILE A 21 4.17 2.58 -23.92
CA ILE A 21 4.78 3.91 -24.00
C ILE A 21 5.70 4.10 -25.21
N GLY A 22 5.89 3.06 -26.04
CA GLY A 22 6.78 3.11 -27.21
C GLY A 22 8.25 3.38 -26.86
N SER A 23 8.72 2.84 -25.73
CA SER A 23 10.05 3.15 -25.18
C SER A 23 11.18 2.79 -26.14
N LYS A 24 12.16 3.69 -26.30
CA LYS A 24 13.34 3.48 -27.15
C LYS A 24 14.62 3.48 -26.34
N ASN A 25 14.69 4.36 -25.35
CA ASN A 25 15.82 4.50 -24.45
C ASN A 25 15.44 3.95 -23.09
N THR A 26 15.85 2.72 -22.83
CA THR A 26 15.48 1.96 -21.63
C THR A 26 16.71 1.73 -20.74
N LEU A 27 16.56 1.95 -19.43
CA LEU A 27 17.58 1.74 -18.42
C LEU A 27 17.09 0.74 -17.37
N THR A 28 17.92 -0.25 -17.09
CA THR A 28 17.76 -1.13 -15.93
C THR A 28 18.80 -0.78 -14.88
N ILE A 29 18.35 -0.57 -13.65
CA ILE A 29 19.18 -0.40 -12.46
C ILE A 29 18.97 -1.64 -11.59
N ASP A 30 19.99 -2.49 -11.48
CA ASP A 30 19.95 -3.70 -10.66
C ASP A 30 20.93 -3.56 -9.48
N VAL A 31 20.35 -3.26 -8.32
CA VAL A 31 21.08 -3.12 -7.05
C VAL A 31 20.82 -4.30 -6.14
N SER A 32 19.68 -4.97 -6.28
CA SER A 32 19.28 -6.08 -5.42
C SER A 32 20.03 -7.38 -5.77
N GLY A 33 20.38 -7.57 -7.05
CA GLY A 33 20.92 -8.83 -7.57
C GLY A 33 19.92 -9.98 -7.55
N LEU A 34 18.63 -9.70 -7.29
CA LEU A 34 17.57 -10.71 -7.18
C LEU A 34 17.02 -11.09 -8.56
N GLY A 35 17.15 -10.20 -9.56
CA GLY A 35 16.72 -10.44 -10.94
C GLY A 35 15.21 -10.63 -11.08
N VAL A 36 14.42 -9.92 -10.27
CA VAL A 36 12.98 -10.16 -10.09
C VAL A 36 12.14 -9.37 -11.07
N LEU A 37 12.64 -8.20 -11.49
CA LEU A 37 12.08 -7.42 -12.56
C LEU A 37 12.82 -7.81 -13.84
N GLY A 38 12.22 -8.65 -14.68
CA GLY A 38 12.79 -9.19 -15.90
C GLY A 38 13.56 -8.16 -16.72
N LEU A 39 14.87 -8.19 -16.60
CA LEU A 39 15.82 -7.17 -17.08
C LEU A 39 15.97 -7.16 -18.61
N LYS A 40 15.17 -7.95 -19.33
CA LYS A 40 15.31 -8.21 -20.78
C LYS A 40 14.79 -7.07 -21.66
N CYS A 41 14.05 -6.11 -21.10
CA CYS A 41 13.49 -4.98 -21.85
C CYS A 41 14.48 -3.79 -22.00
N ALA A 42 15.61 -3.79 -21.28
CA ALA A 42 16.50 -2.64 -21.26
C ALA A 42 17.67 -2.71 -22.25
N ARG A 43 17.95 -1.58 -22.91
CA ARG A 43 19.13 -1.40 -23.76
C ARG A 43 20.40 -1.15 -22.96
N LYS A 44 20.28 -0.51 -21.80
CA LYS A 44 21.41 -0.28 -20.87
C LYS A 44 21.09 -0.87 -19.52
N GLN A 45 22.07 -1.54 -18.93
CA GLN A 45 21.99 -2.08 -17.59
C GLN A 45 23.15 -1.55 -16.74
N VAL A 46 22.87 -1.18 -15.50
CA VAL A 46 23.84 -0.74 -14.50
C VAL A 46 23.63 -1.50 -13.20
N LEU A 47 24.72 -1.76 -12.48
CA LEU A 47 24.73 -2.68 -11.33
C LEU A 47 25.26 -2.00 -10.06
N GLY A 48 24.73 -2.43 -8.91
CA GLY A 48 25.24 -2.07 -7.58
C GLY A 48 25.00 -0.62 -7.17
N PHE A 49 25.35 -0.26 -5.93
CA PHE A 49 25.04 1.08 -5.37
C PHE A 49 25.82 2.25 -5.97
N GLN A 50 26.85 1.98 -6.77
CA GLN A 50 27.63 2.98 -7.50
C GLN A 50 27.15 3.15 -8.95
N TRP A 51 25.95 2.63 -9.28
CA TRP A 51 25.41 2.64 -10.63
C TRP A 51 25.40 4.03 -11.29
N MET A 52 25.22 5.10 -10.51
CA MET A 52 25.23 6.47 -11.03
C MET A 52 26.58 6.86 -11.68
N ASP A 53 27.70 6.34 -11.18
CA ASP A 53 29.04 6.68 -11.69
C ASP A 53 29.26 6.14 -13.12
N SER A 54 28.41 5.19 -13.55
CA SER A 54 28.41 4.61 -14.89
C SER A 54 27.48 5.31 -15.89
N LEU A 55 26.80 6.37 -15.45
CA LEU A 55 25.85 7.15 -16.26
C LEU A 55 26.32 8.59 -16.41
N PRO A 56 26.46 9.09 -17.65
CA PRO A 56 26.64 10.52 -17.87
C PRO A 56 25.43 11.32 -17.33
N PRO A 57 25.65 12.45 -16.63
CA PRO A 57 24.57 13.26 -16.02
C PRO A 57 23.50 13.76 -17.00
N GLU A 58 23.86 13.91 -18.27
CA GLU A 58 23.00 14.35 -19.37
C GLU A 58 22.13 13.23 -19.96
N CYS A 59 22.39 11.96 -19.63
CA CYS A 59 21.59 10.85 -20.14
C CYS A 59 20.15 10.93 -19.64
N ARG A 60 19.20 10.62 -20.53
CA ARG A 60 17.79 10.50 -20.19
C ARG A 60 17.17 9.26 -20.82
N TYR A 61 16.16 8.69 -20.17
CA TYR A 61 15.52 7.43 -20.54
C TYR A 61 14.00 7.58 -20.55
N ASP A 62 13.37 6.92 -21.51
CA ASP A 62 11.92 6.84 -21.65
C ASP A 62 11.33 5.85 -20.63
N TYR A 63 12.11 4.82 -20.28
CA TYR A 63 11.68 3.79 -19.36
C TYR A 63 12.81 3.35 -18.44
N ILE A 64 12.57 3.40 -17.14
CA ILE A 64 13.53 2.97 -16.12
C ILE A 64 12.92 1.82 -15.33
N VAL A 65 13.65 0.71 -15.22
CA VAL A 65 13.29 -0.41 -14.35
C VAL A 65 14.31 -0.45 -13.21
N ALA A 66 13.85 -0.23 -11.98
CA ALA A 66 14.71 -0.17 -10.80
C ALA A 66 14.45 -1.37 -9.87
N ASP A 67 15.36 -2.34 -9.90
CA ASP A 67 15.39 -3.49 -9.00
C ASP A 67 16.26 -3.15 -7.78
N LEU A 68 15.60 -2.72 -6.70
CA LEU A 68 16.22 -2.18 -5.51
C LEU A 68 16.01 -3.11 -4.30
N PRO A 69 17.01 -3.30 -3.43
CA PRO A 69 16.89 -4.20 -2.29
C PRO A 69 15.88 -3.68 -1.27
N PHE A 70 15.15 -4.60 -0.63
CA PHE A 70 14.19 -4.28 0.44
C PHE A 70 14.85 -4.23 1.81
N GLY A 71 14.15 -3.63 2.79
CA GLY A 71 14.57 -3.69 4.20
C GLY A 71 15.83 -2.88 4.51
N MET A 72 16.17 -1.95 3.62
CA MET A 72 17.36 -1.13 3.76
C MET A 72 17.25 -0.16 4.94
N ARG A 73 18.39 0.13 5.57
CA ARG A 73 18.47 1.09 6.67
C ARG A 73 18.00 2.48 6.22
N ARG A 74 17.53 3.26 7.20
CA ARG A 74 17.16 4.65 6.99
C ARG A 74 18.38 5.55 7.08
N GLU A 75 18.45 6.53 6.20
CA GLU A 75 19.53 7.51 6.11
C GLU A 75 18.92 8.92 5.92
N PRO A 76 19.50 9.97 6.56
CA PRO A 76 19.18 11.34 6.21
C PRO A 76 19.54 11.60 4.74
N THR A 77 18.65 12.27 4.03
CA THR A 77 18.86 12.65 2.63
C THR A 77 18.15 13.95 2.30
N THR A 78 18.47 14.49 1.13
CA THR A 78 17.81 15.66 0.57
C THR A 78 17.11 15.24 -0.72
N VAL A 79 15.79 15.37 -0.76
CA VAL A 79 14.97 15.17 -1.96
C VAL A 79 14.29 16.50 -2.26
N GLY A 80 14.63 17.08 -3.42
CA GLY A 80 14.35 18.47 -3.72
C GLY A 80 14.89 19.42 -2.66
N ASN A 81 14.03 20.27 -2.11
CA ASN A 81 14.41 21.27 -1.10
C ASN A 81 14.14 20.81 0.35
N ARG A 82 14.03 19.50 0.60
CA ARG A 82 13.65 18.96 1.92
C ARG A 82 14.67 17.98 2.45
N GLU A 83 15.03 18.15 3.71
CA GLU A 83 15.75 17.13 4.48
C GLU A 83 14.78 16.14 5.10
N ILE A 84 14.98 14.87 4.78
CA ILE A 84 14.05 13.80 5.14
C ILE A 84 14.84 12.51 5.39
N VAL A 85 14.40 11.72 6.37
CA VAL A 85 15.01 10.42 6.69
C VAL A 85 14.26 9.32 5.95
N LEU A 86 14.92 8.65 4.99
CA LEU A 86 14.32 7.65 4.11
C LEU A 86 15.07 6.34 4.15
N ARG A 87 14.37 5.27 3.77
CA ARG A 87 15.01 3.98 3.46
C ARG A 87 15.93 4.16 2.26
N LYS A 88 17.12 3.56 2.29
CA LYS A 88 18.11 3.72 1.23
C LYS A 88 17.59 3.34 -0.16
N ASN A 89 16.72 2.34 -0.28
CA ASN A 89 16.10 2.00 -1.56
C ASN A 89 15.21 3.12 -2.13
N TRP A 90 14.49 3.88 -1.30
CA TRP A 90 13.73 5.03 -1.77
C TRP A 90 14.63 6.19 -2.21
N ILE A 91 15.81 6.32 -1.60
CA ILE A 91 16.84 7.28 -2.02
C ILE A 91 17.36 6.90 -3.41
N GLU A 92 17.67 5.63 -3.64
CA GLU A 92 18.09 5.14 -4.97
C GLU A 92 16.98 5.30 -6.02
N LEU A 93 15.71 5.10 -5.65
CA LEU A 93 14.58 5.39 -6.52
C LEU A 93 14.53 6.88 -6.91
N ALA A 94 14.66 7.80 -5.94
CA ALA A 94 14.69 9.24 -6.23
C ALA A 94 15.86 9.64 -7.15
N LYS A 95 17.03 9.01 -6.99
CA LYS A 95 18.18 9.19 -7.89
C LYS A 95 17.88 8.69 -9.30
N ALA A 96 17.23 7.54 -9.45
CA ALA A 96 16.84 6.97 -10.75
C ALA A 96 15.95 7.94 -11.55
N LEU A 97 14.98 8.58 -10.89
CA LEU A 97 14.06 9.53 -11.50
C LEU A 97 14.77 10.73 -12.16
N ARG A 98 15.98 11.10 -11.71
CA ARG A 98 16.78 12.19 -12.32
C ARG A 98 17.17 11.93 -13.76
N PHE A 99 17.21 10.66 -14.16
CA PHE A 99 17.51 10.24 -15.53
C PHE A 99 16.25 10.01 -16.38
N LEU A 100 15.06 10.35 -15.89
CA LEU A 100 13.80 10.16 -16.61
C LEU A 100 13.53 11.30 -17.60
N ASN A 101 13.14 10.96 -18.83
CA ASN A 101 12.61 11.90 -19.82
C ASN A 101 11.27 12.50 -19.37
N HIS A 102 10.86 13.60 -20.01
CA HIS A 102 9.62 14.32 -19.69
C HIS A 102 8.37 13.42 -19.72
N ASP A 103 8.28 12.52 -20.70
CA ASP A 103 7.14 11.59 -20.83
C ASP A 103 7.51 10.17 -20.41
N GLY A 104 8.63 10.01 -19.70
CA GLY A 104 9.13 8.71 -19.30
C GLY A 104 8.43 8.14 -18.06
N LEU A 105 8.50 6.83 -17.91
CA LEU A 105 8.04 6.11 -16.72
C LEU A 105 9.18 5.36 -16.02
N CYS A 106 9.14 5.34 -14.70
CA CYS A 106 10.02 4.54 -13.85
C CYS A 106 9.19 3.52 -13.09
N VAL A 107 9.60 2.26 -13.13
CA VAL A 107 8.97 1.15 -12.42
C VAL A 107 9.92 0.62 -11.35
N ALA A 108 9.42 0.43 -10.14
CA ALA A 108 10.20 -0.11 -9.04
C ALA A 108 9.36 -1.00 -8.12
N LEU A 109 9.98 -2.02 -7.53
CA LEU A 109 9.38 -2.71 -6.40
C LEU A 109 9.70 -1.98 -5.10
N VAL A 110 8.70 -1.81 -4.25
CA VAL A 110 8.83 -1.23 -2.90
C VAL A 110 8.16 -2.12 -1.86
N GLU A 111 8.56 -1.96 -0.60
CA GLU A 111 7.89 -2.65 0.49
C GLU A 111 6.40 -2.27 0.57
N PRO A 112 5.51 -3.21 0.93
CA PRO A 112 4.12 -2.86 1.16
C PRO A 112 4.03 -1.90 2.37
N PRO A 113 3.06 -0.97 2.39
CA PRO A 113 1.99 -0.74 1.42
C PRO A 113 2.40 0.38 0.43
N ALA A 114 3.57 0.27 -0.20
CA ALA A 114 4.23 1.35 -0.93
C ALA A 114 4.45 2.59 -0.04
N PHE A 115 4.06 3.78 -0.51
CA PHE A 115 4.23 5.04 0.22
C PHE A 115 3.11 5.30 1.25
N GLY A 116 2.26 4.31 1.53
CA GLY A 116 1.23 4.39 2.59
C GLY A 116 1.75 4.37 4.03
N ILE A 117 3.07 4.30 4.26
CA ILE A 117 3.70 4.36 5.59
C ILE A 117 3.97 5.80 6.07
N ALA A 118 4.39 5.97 7.32
CA ALA A 118 4.55 7.28 7.96
C ALA A 118 5.50 8.24 7.21
N GLU A 119 6.60 7.73 6.66
CA GLU A 119 7.55 8.52 5.88
C GLU A 119 7.10 8.79 4.42
N GLY A 120 6.13 8.03 3.90
CA GLY A 120 5.74 8.06 2.49
C GLY A 120 5.08 9.36 2.02
N PRO A 121 4.12 9.97 2.74
CA PRO A 121 3.55 11.26 2.34
C PRO A 121 4.60 12.37 2.19
N ARG A 122 5.61 12.39 3.07
CA ARG A 122 6.72 13.36 3.00
C ARG A 122 7.62 13.07 1.79
N PHE A 123 7.80 11.81 1.45
CA PHE A 123 8.55 11.40 0.26
C PHE A 123 7.83 11.79 -1.02
N GLU A 124 6.54 11.46 -1.14
CA GLU A 124 5.70 11.85 -2.29
C GLU A 124 5.66 13.37 -2.45
N GLU A 125 5.50 14.13 -1.37
CA GLU A 125 5.53 15.59 -1.43
C GLU A 125 6.88 16.14 -1.92
N ALA A 126 8.00 15.53 -1.50
CA ALA A 126 9.32 15.89 -1.97
C ALA A 126 9.53 15.55 -3.46
N LEU A 127 9.06 14.38 -3.91
CA LEU A 127 9.08 14.00 -5.32
C LEU A 127 8.23 14.94 -6.18
N ASN A 128 7.01 15.25 -5.74
CA ASN A 128 6.09 16.14 -6.44
C ASN A 128 6.70 17.54 -6.60
N SER A 129 7.45 18.02 -5.60
CA SER A 129 8.15 19.32 -5.68
C SER A 129 9.26 19.35 -6.76
N GLU A 130 9.78 18.19 -7.13
CA GLU A 130 10.76 17.99 -8.20
C GLU A 130 10.11 17.60 -9.54
N GLY A 131 8.77 17.58 -9.60
CA GLY A 131 8.01 17.25 -10.80
C GLY A 131 7.91 15.75 -11.09
N TYR A 132 8.04 14.90 -10.06
CA TYR A 132 7.83 13.46 -10.16
C TYR A 132 6.59 13.05 -9.40
N TYR A 133 5.73 12.26 -10.04
CA TYR A 133 4.43 11.87 -9.49
C TYR A 133 4.27 10.36 -9.54
N VAL A 134 3.62 9.80 -8.53
CA VAL A 134 3.15 8.41 -8.58
C VAL A 134 2.00 8.35 -9.57
N THR A 135 2.10 7.47 -10.57
CA THR A 135 1.08 7.30 -11.61
C THR A 135 0.34 5.98 -11.46
N GLY A 136 1.02 4.95 -10.97
CA GLY A 136 0.47 3.61 -10.81
C GLY A 136 0.98 2.88 -9.57
N ILE A 137 0.12 2.06 -8.96
CA ILE A 137 0.47 1.17 -7.85
C ILE A 137 -0.18 -0.19 -8.11
N PHE A 138 0.63 -1.25 -8.20
CA PHE A 138 0.14 -2.57 -8.58
C PHE A 138 0.52 -3.65 -7.55
N ASN A 139 -0.46 -4.48 -7.21
CA ASN A 139 -0.26 -5.63 -6.33
C ASN A 139 0.33 -6.77 -7.15
N VAL A 140 1.61 -7.09 -6.94
CA VAL A 140 2.28 -8.20 -7.64
C VAL A 140 1.79 -9.55 -7.10
N PRO A 141 1.91 -10.69 -7.81
CA PRO A 141 1.42 -11.94 -7.26
C PRO A 141 2.11 -12.40 -5.95
N ILE A 142 1.42 -13.20 -5.14
CA ILE A 142 2.02 -13.84 -3.95
C ILE A 142 3.05 -14.89 -4.39
N GLY A 143 4.14 -15.01 -3.64
CA GLY A 143 5.17 -16.03 -3.90
C GLY A 143 6.23 -15.61 -4.91
N LEU A 144 6.35 -14.30 -5.20
CA LEU A 144 7.44 -13.74 -5.98
C LEU A 144 8.82 -14.04 -5.35
N PHE A 145 8.87 -14.10 -4.03
CA PHE A 145 10.06 -14.45 -3.25
C PHE A 145 9.77 -15.69 -2.41
N GLU A 146 10.47 -16.80 -2.67
CA GLU A 146 10.25 -18.06 -1.96
C GLU A 146 10.51 -17.97 -0.45
N SER A 147 11.37 -17.03 -0.02
CA SER A 147 11.82 -16.90 1.37
C SER A 147 11.29 -15.67 2.12
N ALA A 148 10.53 -14.80 1.46
CA ALA A 148 10.04 -13.55 2.07
C ALA A 148 8.59 -13.68 2.52
N SER A 149 8.30 -13.30 3.76
CA SER A 149 6.94 -13.28 4.32
C SER A 149 6.11 -12.06 3.88
N PHE A 150 6.67 -11.17 3.07
CA PHE A 150 6.00 -9.96 2.59
C PHE A 150 5.75 -10.02 1.08
N ARG A 151 4.67 -9.37 0.65
CA ARG A 151 4.29 -9.18 -0.74
C ARG A 151 4.71 -7.77 -1.16
N PRO A 152 5.72 -7.58 -2.03
CA PRO A 152 6.11 -6.25 -2.48
C PRO A 152 5.01 -5.61 -3.32
N VAL A 153 5.13 -4.31 -3.54
CA VAL A 153 4.21 -3.54 -4.38
C VAL A 153 5.01 -2.94 -5.52
N LEU A 154 4.48 -3.03 -6.74
CA LEU A 154 5.07 -2.37 -7.89
C LEU A 154 4.55 -0.94 -7.92
N VAL A 155 5.44 0.04 -7.95
CA VAL A 155 5.09 1.45 -8.13
C VAL A 155 5.57 1.91 -9.49
N VAL A 156 4.75 2.73 -10.15
CA VAL A 156 5.08 3.42 -11.39
C VAL A 156 5.06 4.92 -11.10
N LEU A 157 6.14 5.59 -11.50
CA LEU A 157 6.32 7.02 -11.36
C LEU A 157 6.59 7.65 -12.72
N GLY A 158 6.09 8.86 -12.93
CA GLY A 158 6.31 9.64 -14.14
C GLY A 158 6.50 11.12 -13.81
N ARG A 159 6.54 11.96 -14.84
CA ARG A 159 6.57 13.43 -14.69
C ARG A 159 5.23 14.12 -14.97
N SER A 160 4.26 13.38 -15.50
CA SER A 160 2.89 13.86 -15.69
C SER A 160 2.19 14.05 -14.35
N ARG A 161 1.80 15.28 -14.05
CA ARG A 161 1.01 15.59 -12.86
C ARG A 161 -0.41 15.04 -13.03
N SER A 162 -0.84 14.23 -12.07
CA SER A 162 -2.22 13.76 -11.97
C SER A 162 -2.68 13.80 -10.51
N ASP A 163 -3.92 14.20 -10.31
CA ASP A 163 -4.59 14.12 -9.00
C ASP A 163 -5.13 12.70 -8.72
N ARG A 164 -4.91 11.77 -9.67
CA ARG A 164 -5.34 10.37 -9.60
C ARG A 164 -4.17 9.42 -9.81
N VAL A 165 -4.24 8.26 -9.16
CA VAL A 165 -3.27 7.17 -9.29
C VAL A 165 -4.04 5.92 -9.71
N LEU A 166 -3.56 5.22 -10.74
CA LEU A 166 -4.13 3.94 -11.13
C LEU A 166 -3.68 2.85 -10.16
N VAL A 167 -4.62 2.05 -9.66
CA VAL A 167 -4.34 0.95 -8.75
C VAL A 167 -4.89 -0.34 -9.33
N GLY A 168 -4.07 -1.40 -9.38
CA GLY A 168 -4.50 -2.68 -9.96
C GLY A 168 -3.83 -3.92 -9.34
N GLU A 169 -4.33 -5.09 -9.69
CA GLU A 169 -3.74 -6.38 -9.31
C GLU A 169 -3.13 -7.10 -10.51
N LEU A 170 -1.88 -7.53 -10.35
CA LEU A 170 -1.21 -8.42 -11.29
C LEU A 170 -1.42 -9.85 -10.80
N ASP A 171 -2.56 -10.45 -11.09
CA ASP A 171 -2.96 -11.77 -10.61
C ASP A 171 -3.10 -12.84 -11.72
N GLY A 172 -3.14 -12.41 -12.99
CA GLY A 172 -3.22 -13.27 -14.16
C GLY A 172 -2.57 -12.65 -15.40
N ALA A 173 -2.17 -13.49 -16.35
CA ALA A 173 -1.52 -13.06 -17.59
C ALA A 173 -2.50 -12.34 -18.55
N GLU A 174 -3.78 -12.69 -18.44
CA GLU A 174 -4.90 -12.18 -19.22
C GLU A 174 -5.17 -10.68 -19.02
N HIS A 175 -4.78 -10.12 -17.88
CA HIS A 175 -5.06 -8.72 -17.51
C HIS A 175 -3.86 -7.79 -17.71
N ILE A 176 -2.68 -8.34 -17.99
CA ILE A 176 -1.42 -7.60 -18.04
C ILE A 176 -1.47 -6.44 -19.04
N SER A 177 -1.79 -6.72 -20.29
CA SER A 177 -1.83 -5.70 -21.35
C SER A 177 -2.93 -4.68 -21.10
N GLY A 178 -4.06 -5.11 -20.54
CA GLY A 178 -5.17 -4.22 -20.17
C GLY A 178 -4.75 -3.20 -19.12
N LEU A 179 -4.03 -3.64 -18.07
CA LEU A 179 -3.52 -2.74 -17.01
C LEU A 179 -2.43 -1.80 -17.51
N ALA A 180 -1.54 -2.27 -18.38
CA ALA A 180 -0.53 -1.42 -19.00
C ALA A 180 -1.17 -0.33 -19.87
N HIS A 181 -2.13 -0.73 -20.71
CA HIS A 181 -2.92 0.20 -21.51
C HIS A 181 -3.69 1.20 -20.65
N ALA A 182 -4.41 0.73 -19.62
CA ALA A 182 -5.15 1.56 -18.69
C ALA A 182 -4.30 2.67 -18.05
N LEU A 183 -3.04 2.35 -17.71
CA LEU A 183 -2.11 3.30 -17.13
C LEU A 183 -1.71 4.41 -18.12
N VAL A 184 -1.46 4.05 -19.38
CA VAL A 184 -0.98 4.98 -20.41
C VAL A 184 -2.13 5.78 -21.04
N SER A 185 -3.29 5.16 -21.25
CA SER A 185 -4.46 5.79 -21.86
C SER A 185 -5.37 6.53 -20.87
N GLU A 186 -5.10 6.41 -19.57
CA GLU A 186 -5.94 6.91 -18.48
C GLU A 186 -7.38 6.38 -18.47
N ILE A 187 -7.58 5.16 -18.96
CA ILE A 187 -8.88 4.47 -18.99
C ILE A 187 -8.88 3.40 -17.89
N SER A 188 -9.80 3.50 -16.93
CA SER A 188 -9.93 2.52 -15.84
C SER A 188 -11.22 1.70 -15.95
N GLY A 189 -11.20 0.51 -15.37
CA GLY A 189 -12.40 -0.28 -15.08
C GLY A 189 -12.92 -0.06 -13.67
N ASP A 190 -13.87 -0.91 -13.26
CA ASP A 190 -14.45 -0.91 -11.91
C ASP A 190 -13.80 -1.95 -10.98
N ALA A 191 -13.02 -2.87 -11.55
CA ALA A 191 -12.32 -3.94 -10.83
C ALA A 191 -10.81 -3.69 -10.77
N LEU A 192 -10.16 -4.16 -9.70
CA LEU A 192 -8.69 -4.04 -9.58
C LEU A 192 -7.93 -4.82 -10.66
N SER A 193 -8.51 -5.87 -11.23
CA SER A 193 -7.96 -6.60 -12.39
C SER A 193 -7.96 -5.75 -13.67
N GLU A 194 -8.79 -4.71 -13.74
CA GLU A 194 -8.89 -3.76 -14.86
C GLU A 194 -8.22 -2.41 -14.55
N GLY A 195 -7.84 -2.20 -13.29
CA GLY A 195 -7.26 -0.97 -12.80
C GLY A 195 -8.34 0.05 -12.42
N VAL A 196 -8.20 0.66 -11.24
CA VAL A 196 -9.14 1.65 -10.69
C VAL A 196 -8.37 2.92 -10.32
N PHE A 197 -8.90 4.09 -10.69
CA PHE A 197 -8.33 5.37 -10.24
C PHE A 197 -8.77 5.71 -8.82
N ILE A 198 -7.80 6.06 -7.98
CA ILE A 198 -8.01 6.67 -6.66
C ILE A 198 -7.39 8.05 -6.61
N VAL A 199 -7.76 8.86 -5.63
CA VAL A 199 -7.15 10.17 -5.38
C VAL A 199 -5.68 9.99 -4.97
N SER A 200 -4.80 10.83 -5.52
CA SER A 200 -3.38 10.83 -5.16
C SER A 200 -3.15 11.06 -3.67
N GLY A 201 -2.18 10.36 -3.07
CA GLY A 201 -1.88 10.42 -1.63
C GLY A 201 -2.88 9.70 -0.70
N THR A 202 -4.00 9.16 -1.22
CA THR A 202 -4.98 8.43 -0.40
C THR A 202 -4.71 6.93 -0.31
N PHE A 203 -3.78 6.39 -1.09
CA PHE A 203 -3.44 4.96 -1.02
C PHE A 203 -2.87 4.59 0.36
N LYS A 204 -3.45 3.56 0.98
CA LYS A 204 -3.03 3.03 2.29
C LYS A 204 -2.74 1.52 2.27
N GLY A 205 -2.75 0.91 1.09
CA GLY A 205 -2.51 -0.52 0.90
C GLY A 205 -3.70 -1.27 0.30
N PHE A 206 -3.40 -2.37 -0.39
CA PHE A 206 -4.40 -3.19 -1.09
C PHE A 206 -5.41 -3.86 -0.17
N ASP A 207 -5.00 -4.31 1.02
CA ASP A 207 -5.92 -4.92 1.98
C ASP A 207 -7.05 -3.95 2.38
N ARG A 208 -6.67 -2.70 2.65
CA ARG A 208 -7.62 -1.64 2.99
C ARG A 208 -8.49 -1.26 1.80
N LEU A 209 -7.90 -1.09 0.62
CA LEU A 209 -8.63 -0.75 -0.59
C LEU A 209 -9.69 -1.81 -0.93
N LYS A 210 -9.34 -3.10 -0.83
CA LYS A 210 -10.28 -4.21 -1.04
C LYS A 210 -11.40 -4.24 0.00
N ALA A 211 -11.05 -4.01 1.27
CA ALA A 211 -12.05 -3.91 2.32
C ALA A 211 -13.02 -2.74 2.05
N GLU A 212 -12.51 -1.57 1.67
CA GLU A 212 -13.32 -0.40 1.30
C GLU A 212 -14.22 -0.66 0.09
N GLN A 213 -13.75 -1.35 -0.96
CA GLN A 213 -14.56 -1.76 -2.12
C GLN A 213 -15.68 -2.75 -1.74
N GLN A 214 -15.38 -3.71 -0.87
CA GLN A 214 -16.38 -4.66 -0.36
C GLN A 214 -17.41 -3.95 0.54
N LEU A 215 -16.95 -3.01 1.37
CA LEU A 215 -17.81 -2.16 2.20
C LEU A 215 -18.71 -1.27 1.35
N SER A 216 -18.22 -0.67 0.26
CA SER A 216 -19.07 0.15 -0.62
C SER A 216 -20.13 -0.69 -1.32
N GLY A 217 -19.79 -1.92 -1.73
CA GLY A 217 -20.74 -2.88 -2.29
C GLY A 217 -21.84 -3.26 -1.31
N LEU A 218 -21.47 -3.64 -0.08
CA LEU A 218 -22.43 -3.97 0.98
C LEU A 218 -23.23 -2.76 1.46
N GLY A 219 -22.59 -1.60 1.54
CA GLY A 219 -23.19 -0.34 1.97
C GLY A 219 -24.39 0.07 1.13
N THR A 220 -24.48 -0.37 -0.14
CA THR A 220 -25.68 -0.17 -0.97
C THR A 220 -26.95 -0.78 -0.35
N GLN A 221 -26.82 -1.87 0.42
CA GLN A 221 -27.92 -2.54 1.12
C GLN A 221 -28.26 -1.87 2.45
N PHE A 222 -27.37 -1.01 2.97
CA PHE A 222 -27.51 -0.34 4.27
C PHE A 222 -27.61 1.18 4.16
N LYS A 223 -27.84 1.73 2.95
CA LYS A 223 -27.93 3.18 2.71
C LYS A 223 -29.02 3.89 3.53
N GLU A 224 -30.03 3.15 3.95
CA GLU A 224 -31.16 3.67 4.74
C GLU A 224 -30.86 3.74 6.25
N TYR A 225 -29.73 3.19 6.70
CA TYR A 225 -29.34 3.24 8.11
C TYR A 225 -28.43 4.43 8.38
N ASP A 226 -28.67 5.07 9.52
CA ASP A 226 -27.81 6.15 9.99
C ASP A 226 -26.41 5.62 10.31
N GLN A 227 -25.41 6.26 9.71
CA GLN A 227 -24.01 6.02 10.02
C GLN A 227 -23.59 6.85 11.23
N VAL A 228 -23.02 6.20 12.24
CA VAL A 228 -22.69 6.84 13.51
C VAL A 228 -21.24 6.53 13.84
N ARG A 229 -20.42 7.57 13.99
CA ARG A 229 -19.02 7.34 14.32
C ARG A 229 -18.88 6.76 15.72
N LEU A 230 -17.95 5.83 15.89
CA LEU A 230 -17.72 5.18 17.18
C LEU A 230 -17.43 6.20 18.29
N ARG A 231 -16.65 7.25 18.00
CA ARG A 231 -16.39 8.35 18.93
C ARG A 231 -17.65 9.11 19.39
N ASP A 232 -18.72 9.11 18.60
CA ASP A 232 -19.93 9.89 18.90
C ASP A 232 -20.88 9.09 19.82
N ILE A 233 -20.65 7.77 19.92
CA ILE A 233 -21.33 6.86 20.87
C ILE A 233 -20.42 6.37 21.99
N ALA A 234 -19.12 6.65 21.94
CA ALA A 234 -18.17 6.31 22.99
C ALA A 234 -18.03 7.44 24.03
N VAL A 235 -18.09 7.08 25.30
CA VAL A 235 -17.75 7.97 26.44
C VAL A 235 -16.24 7.99 26.65
N GLU A 236 -15.59 6.84 26.51
CA GLU A 236 -14.15 6.70 26.67
C GLU A 236 -13.57 5.68 25.70
N ILE A 237 -12.31 5.88 25.32
CA ILE A 237 -11.53 4.93 24.53
C ILE A 237 -10.17 4.78 25.20
N ASN A 238 -9.96 3.63 25.82
CA ASN A 238 -8.85 3.37 26.72
C ASN A 238 -7.87 2.34 26.13
N THR A 239 -6.59 2.54 26.41
CA THR A 239 -5.50 1.59 26.17
C THR A 239 -4.65 1.50 27.44
N VAL A 240 -3.99 0.36 27.65
CA VAL A 240 -3.16 0.11 28.83
C VAL A 240 -1.70 -0.08 28.44
N LYS A 241 -0.78 0.16 29.40
CA LYS A 241 0.64 -0.04 29.16
C LYS A 241 1.00 -1.53 29.13
N ASN A 242 2.24 -1.82 28.74
CA ASN A 242 2.73 -3.19 28.69
C ASN A 242 2.67 -3.85 30.07
N GLY A 243 2.00 -5.00 30.16
CA GLY A 243 1.81 -5.77 31.39
C GLY A 243 0.71 -5.23 32.32
N GLU A 244 0.00 -4.17 31.94
CA GLU A 244 -1.18 -3.69 32.68
C GLU A 244 -2.47 -4.29 32.11
N ASP A 245 -3.48 -4.39 32.97
CA ASP A 245 -4.80 -4.90 32.62
C ASP A 245 -5.84 -3.79 32.58
N HIS A 246 -6.80 -3.88 31.67
CA HIS A 246 -7.98 -3.02 31.70
C HIS A 246 -8.80 -3.27 32.95
N THR A 247 -9.32 -2.18 33.53
CA THR A 247 -10.36 -2.27 34.55
C THR A 247 -11.70 -2.54 33.87
N VAL A 248 -12.47 -3.50 34.39
CA VAL A 248 -13.80 -3.81 33.85
C VAL A 248 -14.71 -2.59 34.00
N LYS A 249 -15.40 -2.24 32.91
CA LYS A 249 -16.40 -1.16 32.88
C LYS A 249 -17.71 -1.68 32.30
N GLU A 250 -18.82 -1.12 32.78
CA GLU A 250 -20.15 -1.41 32.24
C GLU A 250 -20.29 -0.86 30.82
N ASN A 251 -21.12 -1.53 30.00
CA ASN A 251 -21.39 -1.18 28.61
C ASN A 251 -20.11 -0.93 27.78
N ALA A 252 -19.09 -1.77 27.98
CA ALA A 252 -17.82 -1.66 27.30
C ALA A 252 -17.66 -2.76 26.24
N VAL A 253 -17.04 -2.41 25.11
CA VAL A 253 -16.58 -3.36 24.11
C VAL A 253 -15.07 -3.36 24.05
N TYR A 254 -14.48 -4.54 23.88
CA TYR A 254 -13.06 -4.76 23.83
C TYR A 254 -12.66 -5.17 22.42
N VAL A 255 -11.91 -4.30 21.76
CA VAL A 255 -11.50 -4.44 20.36
C VAL A 255 -10.02 -4.84 20.31
N PRO A 256 -9.69 -6.07 19.88
CA PRO A 256 -8.32 -6.46 19.63
C PRO A 256 -7.68 -5.55 18.58
N MET A 257 -6.56 -4.93 18.94
CA MET A 257 -5.79 -4.06 18.05
C MET A 257 -4.78 -4.85 17.21
N LEU A 258 -4.51 -6.11 17.56
CA LEU A 258 -3.57 -7.00 16.89
C LEU A 258 -4.18 -8.40 16.73
N GLY A 259 -3.90 -9.03 15.60
CA GLY A 259 -4.27 -10.43 15.35
C GLY A 259 -5.71 -10.62 14.86
N GLN A 260 -6.26 -11.81 15.09
CA GLN A 260 -7.60 -12.23 14.63
C GLN A 260 -8.56 -12.52 15.80
N SER A 261 -8.22 -12.07 17.01
CA SER A 261 -9.11 -12.23 18.17
C SER A 261 -10.43 -11.51 17.93
N LEU A 262 -11.51 -12.08 18.45
CA LEU A 262 -12.85 -11.52 18.28
C LEU A 262 -13.04 -10.29 19.18
N VAL A 263 -13.83 -9.34 18.67
CA VAL A 263 -14.36 -8.26 19.49
C VAL A 263 -15.39 -8.84 20.45
N THR A 264 -15.29 -8.49 21.73
CA THR A 264 -16.18 -9.01 22.78
C THR A 264 -16.62 -7.91 23.74
N HIS A 265 -17.78 -8.05 24.37
CA HIS A 265 -18.23 -7.19 25.46
C HIS A 265 -17.78 -7.71 26.83
N ASP A 266 -17.21 -8.92 26.89
CA ASP A 266 -16.73 -9.57 28.10
C ASP A 266 -15.22 -9.77 28.03
N ILE A 267 -14.48 -9.01 28.84
CA ILE A 267 -13.02 -9.06 28.86
C ILE A 267 -12.47 -10.43 29.24
N SER A 268 -13.22 -11.24 29.99
CA SER A 268 -12.78 -12.59 30.39
C SER A 268 -12.63 -13.53 29.19
N GLN A 269 -13.25 -13.20 28.06
CA GLN A 269 -13.15 -13.96 26.82
C GLN A 269 -11.90 -13.60 25.99
N ILE A 270 -11.11 -12.62 26.43
CA ILE A 270 -9.88 -12.21 25.74
C ILE A 270 -8.72 -13.10 26.17
N SER A 271 -8.09 -13.74 25.19
CA SER A 271 -6.90 -14.58 25.40
C SER A 271 -5.57 -13.86 25.12
N ILE A 272 -5.62 -12.66 24.54
CA ILE A 272 -4.43 -11.85 24.23
C ILE A 272 -4.11 -10.86 25.34
N LYS A 273 -2.85 -10.40 25.38
CA LYS A 273 -2.40 -9.39 26.36
C LYS A 273 -3.24 -8.11 26.25
N HIS A 274 -3.68 -7.56 27.38
CA HIS A 274 -4.59 -6.40 27.43
C HIS A 274 -4.02 -5.13 26.76
N GLN A 275 -2.70 -4.95 26.74
CA GLN A 275 -2.02 -3.90 25.98
C GLN A 275 -2.26 -3.93 24.45
N ASN A 276 -2.73 -5.07 23.93
CA ASN A 276 -3.09 -5.26 22.53
C ASN A 276 -4.60 -5.12 22.30
N VAL A 277 -5.35 -4.65 23.29
CA VAL A 277 -6.81 -4.48 23.27
C VAL A 277 -7.15 -3.03 23.56
N CYS A 278 -8.09 -2.48 22.81
CA CYS A 278 -8.69 -1.19 23.05
C CYS A 278 -10.04 -1.40 23.77
N GLN A 279 -10.23 -0.77 24.93
CA GLN A 279 -11.53 -0.76 25.62
C GLN A 279 -12.30 0.49 25.17
N VAL A 280 -13.51 0.31 24.67
CA VAL A 280 -14.41 1.39 24.27
C VAL A 280 -15.62 1.35 25.19
N VAL A 281 -15.76 2.36 26.05
CA VAL A 281 -16.90 2.51 26.94
C VAL A 281 -17.99 3.25 26.21
N LEU A 282 -19.16 2.65 26.06
CA LEU A 282 -20.25 3.20 25.26
C LEU A 282 -21.21 4.02 26.10
N SER A 283 -21.75 5.07 25.49
CA SER A 283 -22.87 5.83 26.04
C SER A 283 -24.15 5.01 25.97
N GLU A 284 -25.20 5.45 26.64
CA GLU A 284 -26.53 4.81 26.64
C GLU A 284 -27.17 4.72 25.23
N LYS A 285 -26.62 5.45 24.25
CA LYS A 285 -27.06 5.40 22.84
C LYS A 285 -26.67 4.10 22.12
N ALA A 286 -25.78 3.30 22.69
CA ALA A 286 -25.28 2.07 22.10
C ALA A 286 -25.16 0.96 23.15
N ASN A 287 -25.34 -0.28 22.72
CA ASN A 287 -25.26 -1.46 23.55
C ASN A 287 -24.00 -2.29 23.19
N SER A 288 -23.19 -2.63 24.18
CA SER A 288 -21.93 -3.36 23.99
C SER A 288 -22.11 -4.76 23.42
N GLU A 289 -23.18 -5.48 23.79
CA GLU A 289 -23.47 -6.80 23.26
C GLU A 289 -23.78 -6.72 21.76
N TYR A 290 -24.67 -5.80 21.36
CA TYR A 290 -24.99 -5.54 19.96
C TYR A 290 -23.74 -5.16 19.17
N LEU A 291 -22.94 -4.21 19.68
CA LEU A 291 -21.75 -3.75 18.97
C LEU A 291 -20.70 -4.86 18.84
N SER A 292 -20.55 -5.70 19.87
CA SER A 292 -19.68 -6.88 19.79
C SER A 292 -20.16 -7.88 18.74
N ALA A 293 -21.47 -8.15 18.66
CA ALA A 293 -22.06 -9.02 17.65
C ALA A 293 -21.93 -8.42 16.24
N PHE A 294 -22.13 -7.10 16.08
CA PHE A 294 -21.91 -6.39 14.84
C PHE A 294 -20.49 -6.58 14.32
N PHE A 295 -19.47 -6.37 15.16
CA PHE A 295 -18.07 -6.56 14.76
C PHE A 295 -17.70 -8.01 14.45
N GLN A 296 -18.49 -8.98 14.91
CA GLN A 296 -18.34 -10.39 14.54
C GLN A 296 -19.05 -10.78 13.23
N SER A 297 -19.96 -9.93 12.74
CA SER A 297 -20.61 -10.09 11.42
C SER A 297 -19.63 -9.94 10.26
N GLN A 298 -20.05 -10.31 9.05
CA GLN A 298 -19.23 -10.12 7.85
C GLN A 298 -18.90 -8.64 7.62
N LEU A 299 -19.88 -7.75 7.77
CA LEU A 299 -19.70 -6.31 7.60
C LEU A 299 -18.74 -5.75 8.64
N GLY A 300 -18.94 -6.08 9.92
CA GLY A 300 -18.09 -5.62 11.02
C GLY A 300 -16.64 -6.13 10.92
N LYS A 301 -16.42 -7.35 10.43
CA LYS A 301 -15.08 -7.87 10.15
C LYS A 301 -14.39 -7.11 9.01
N LEU A 302 -15.13 -6.74 7.97
CA LEU A 302 -14.60 -5.92 6.87
C LEU A 302 -14.26 -4.51 7.34
N VAL A 303 -15.10 -3.93 8.20
CA VAL A 303 -14.82 -2.66 8.89
C VAL A 303 -13.47 -2.74 9.62
N LEU A 304 -13.29 -3.71 10.51
CA LEU A 304 -12.03 -3.88 11.23
C LEU A 304 -10.85 -4.13 10.29
N THR A 305 -11.09 -4.86 9.19
CA THR A 305 -10.06 -5.10 8.16
C THR A 305 -9.61 -3.82 7.49
N SER A 306 -10.54 -2.91 7.17
CA SER A 306 -10.25 -1.61 6.56
C SER A 306 -9.44 -0.68 7.49
N LEU A 307 -9.50 -0.90 8.80
CA LEU A 307 -8.77 -0.13 9.81
C LEU A 307 -7.35 -0.61 10.05
N HIS A 308 -6.96 -1.78 9.54
CA HIS A 308 -5.61 -2.29 9.74
C HIS A 308 -4.57 -1.44 9.00
N VAL A 309 -3.48 -1.16 9.71
CA VAL A 309 -2.28 -0.52 9.20
C VAL A 309 -1.09 -1.45 9.44
N GLY A 310 -0.11 -1.42 8.53
CA GLY A 310 1.10 -2.24 8.64
C GLY A 310 0.99 -3.56 7.88
N THR A 311 2.14 -4.11 7.52
CA THR A 311 2.23 -5.11 6.45
C THR A 311 2.66 -6.48 6.91
N VAL A 312 3.51 -6.54 7.94
CA VAL A 312 3.88 -7.78 8.62
C VAL A 312 3.04 -7.98 9.89
N ILE A 313 2.88 -6.92 10.68
CA ILE A 313 2.00 -6.91 11.85
C ILE A 313 0.88 -5.93 11.54
N ARG A 314 -0.32 -6.47 11.29
CA ARG A 314 -1.53 -5.68 11.08
C ARG A 314 -2.00 -5.14 12.42
N LYS A 315 -2.10 -3.82 12.53
CA LYS A 315 -2.52 -3.12 13.75
C LYS A 315 -3.62 -2.10 13.47
N ILE A 316 -4.63 -2.06 14.33
CA ILE A 316 -5.61 -0.97 14.36
C ILE A 316 -5.07 0.13 15.29
N ARG A 317 -5.05 1.39 14.82
CA ARG A 317 -4.75 2.54 15.69
C ARG A 317 -6.03 3.00 16.37
N THR A 318 -5.93 3.40 17.63
CA THR A 318 -7.06 3.93 18.40
C THR A 318 -7.72 5.13 17.73
N SER A 319 -6.94 5.99 17.07
CA SER A 319 -7.45 7.13 16.29
C SER A 319 -8.30 6.68 15.10
N ASP A 320 -7.91 5.61 14.43
CA ASP A 320 -8.59 5.10 13.23
C ASP A 320 -9.90 4.42 13.65
N LEU A 321 -9.86 3.66 14.74
CA LEU A 321 -11.04 3.04 15.36
C LEU A 321 -12.08 4.09 15.79
N ALA A 322 -11.64 5.19 16.40
CA ALA A 322 -12.53 6.24 16.90
C ALA A 322 -13.26 6.99 15.77
N GLN A 323 -12.64 7.15 14.60
CA GLN A 323 -13.20 7.94 13.48
C GLN A 323 -14.08 7.10 12.53
N PHE A 324 -14.15 5.78 12.72
CA PHE A 324 -14.92 4.90 11.86
C PHE A 324 -16.43 5.00 12.13
N TRP A 325 -17.24 4.84 11.08
CA TRP A 325 -18.70 5.03 11.03
C TRP A 325 -19.54 3.75 11.12
#